data_AF-A0A7W6LHY4-F1
#
_entry.id   AF-A0A7W6LHY4-F1
#
_cell.length_a   1.000
_cell.length_b   1.000
_cell.length_c   1.000
_cell.angle_alpha   90.00
_cell.angle_beta   90.00
_cell.angle_gamma   90.00
#
_symmetry.space_group_name_H-M   'P 1'
#
loop_
_entity.id
_entity.type
_entity.pdbx_description
1 polymer ?
#
loop_
_entity_poly.entity_id
_entity_poly.type
_entity_poly.pdbx_seq_one_letter_code
_entity_poly.pdbx_strand_id
1 'polypeptide(L)'
;MASRGSYSDFFAALRARESGGDYSVVNRFGYAGAYQFGEAALIDLGYAPRDSNVYDNIYSKGFLGKNGIGSLAEFLRSPAEQDKAAGAWFTLLWSRVRYFDLEFYAGQTLNGIALTKTGMIAATHLLGTQKLIDFVKSGGVVTSSDANGTTLVDYLRQFAGYDTPDSFVDNLDKANRFVAGGGNDVFNGGAGVDTVVYALKRADVSLVQDGGAWMLSASGTGRDQLIAVERLSFADGTLALDTAGNAGQAYRLYQAAFDRKPDMIGLGYWIQLLDGGKTLKDAATGFLASAEFMSVYGSSVSNTDYVAKLYQNVLHRAGEAAGMAYWIGQLQAGTTKASVLADFAESVENVANVSADIKDGIWYV
;
A
#
# COMPACT_ATOMS: atom_id res chain seq x y z
N MET A 1 -1.82 8.71 15.46
CA MET A 1 -1.80 10.07 16.06
C MET A 1 -3.08 10.25 16.89
N ALA A 2 -3.05 10.96 18.01
CA ALA A 2 -4.27 11.28 18.76
C ALA A 2 -5.13 12.30 17.99
N SER A 3 -6.45 12.21 18.13
CA SER A 3 -7.37 13.15 17.49
C SER A 3 -7.12 14.59 17.96
N ARG A 4 -7.14 15.52 17.01
CA ARG A 4 -7.04 16.97 17.23
C ARG A 4 -8.42 17.61 17.42
N GLY A 5 -9.49 16.87 17.15
CA GLY A 5 -10.86 17.36 17.21
C GLY A 5 -11.74 16.70 16.16
N SER A 6 -13.01 17.09 16.20
CA SER A 6 -14.06 16.58 15.33
C SER A 6 -13.88 17.02 13.86
N TYR A 7 -14.65 16.41 12.96
CA TYR A 7 -14.72 16.85 11.57
C TYR A 7 -15.27 18.29 11.43
N SER A 8 -16.11 18.75 12.35
CA SER A 8 -16.54 20.16 12.36
C SER A 8 -15.42 21.12 12.77
N ASP A 9 -14.50 20.69 13.64
CA ASP A 9 -13.32 21.48 14.00
C ASP A 9 -12.37 21.65 12.81
N PHE A 10 -12.26 20.62 11.96
CA PHE A 10 -11.56 20.71 10.68
C PHE A 10 -12.15 21.82 9.78
N PHE A 11 -13.48 21.92 9.67
CA PHE A 11 -14.13 22.95 8.85
C PHE A 11 -13.86 24.34 9.42
N ALA A 12 -13.99 24.49 10.75
CA ALA A 12 -13.72 25.76 11.42
C ALA A 12 -12.26 26.21 11.21
N ALA A 13 -11.31 25.28 11.35
CA ALA A 13 -9.89 25.56 11.13
C ALA A 13 -9.61 25.95 9.67
N LEU A 14 -10.22 25.26 8.70
CA LEU A 14 -9.99 25.53 7.29
C LEU A 14 -10.58 26.89 6.89
N ARG A 15 -11.83 27.20 7.28
CA ARG A 15 -12.41 28.53 7.02
C ARG A 15 -11.58 29.66 7.64
N ALA A 16 -11.10 29.47 8.86
CA ALA A 16 -10.25 30.44 9.53
C ALA A 16 -8.93 30.67 8.76
N ARG A 17 -8.35 29.62 8.17
CA ARG A 17 -7.15 29.72 7.34
C ARG A 17 -7.42 30.39 5.99
N GLU A 18 -8.51 30.02 5.32
CA GLU A 18 -8.82 30.44 3.96
C GLU A 18 -9.29 31.90 3.87
N SER A 19 -10.09 32.35 4.85
CA SER A 19 -10.79 33.65 4.78
C SER A 19 -10.86 34.39 6.12
N GLY A 20 -10.30 33.84 7.19
CA GLY A 20 -10.60 34.32 8.54
C GLY A 20 -12.03 34.01 9.01
N GLY A 21 -12.76 33.15 8.29
CA GLY A 21 -14.16 32.83 8.55
C GLY A 21 -15.17 33.75 7.87
N ASP A 22 -14.74 34.58 6.93
CA ASP A 22 -15.62 35.49 6.20
C ASP A 22 -16.31 34.79 5.01
N TYR A 23 -17.62 34.59 5.13
CA TYR A 23 -18.44 33.97 4.07
C TYR A 23 -18.71 34.89 2.88
N SER A 24 -18.46 36.19 3.01
CA SER A 24 -18.83 37.21 2.02
C SER A 24 -17.68 37.66 1.12
N VAL A 25 -16.45 37.19 1.39
CA VAL A 25 -15.25 37.66 0.70
C VAL A 25 -15.03 36.95 -0.64
N VAL A 26 -14.46 37.69 -1.60
CA VAL A 26 -13.84 37.14 -2.82
C VAL A 26 -12.42 37.66 -2.85
N ASN A 27 -11.42 36.77 -2.95
CA ASN A 27 -10.03 37.22 -2.98
C ASN A 27 -9.65 37.82 -4.34
N ARG A 28 -8.41 38.36 -4.43
CA ARG A 28 -7.88 38.98 -5.65
C ARG A 28 -7.82 38.05 -6.89
N PHE A 29 -7.96 36.74 -6.68
CA PHE A 29 -7.95 35.71 -7.72
C PHE A 29 -9.34 35.11 -7.97
N GLY A 30 -10.41 35.70 -7.43
CA GLY A 30 -11.80 35.29 -7.70
C GLY A 30 -12.33 34.15 -6.83
N TYR A 31 -11.54 33.58 -5.91
CA TYR A 31 -12.02 32.51 -5.04
C TYR A 31 -13.02 33.03 -4.01
N ALA A 32 -14.12 32.30 -3.82
CA ALA A 32 -15.32 32.79 -3.16
C ALA A 32 -15.58 32.20 -1.77
N GLY A 33 -15.94 33.06 -0.83
CA GLY A 33 -16.53 32.72 0.46
C GLY A 33 -15.56 32.15 1.48
N ALA A 34 -16.10 31.54 2.53
CA ALA A 34 -15.33 31.18 3.72
C ALA A 34 -14.25 30.13 3.46
N TYR A 35 -14.45 29.31 2.43
CA TYR A 35 -13.54 28.24 2.00
C TYR A 35 -12.82 28.55 0.69
N GLN A 36 -12.93 29.79 0.20
CA GLN A 36 -12.25 30.22 -1.03
C GLN A 36 -12.49 29.24 -2.19
N PHE A 37 -13.76 28.96 -2.51
CA PHE A 37 -14.12 28.08 -3.62
C PHE A 37 -13.71 28.68 -4.96
N GLY A 38 -13.01 27.89 -5.78
CA GLY A 38 -12.78 28.21 -7.19
C GLY A 38 -13.95 27.78 -8.08
N GLU A 39 -13.95 28.26 -9.32
CA GLU A 39 -14.96 27.93 -10.33
C GLU A 39 -15.01 26.45 -10.65
N ALA A 40 -13.86 25.79 -10.86
CA ALA A 40 -13.80 24.34 -11.07
C ALA A 40 -14.49 23.55 -9.94
N ALA A 41 -14.30 23.94 -8.68
CA ALA A 41 -14.94 23.28 -7.54
C ALA A 41 -16.46 23.49 -7.54
N LEU A 42 -16.92 24.71 -7.81
CA LEU A 42 -18.36 24.99 -7.90
C LEU A 42 -19.02 24.34 -9.14
N ILE A 43 -18.27 24.11 -10.22
CA ILE A 43 -18.72 23.32 -11.37
C ILE A 43 -18.89 21.85 -10.98
N ASP A 44 -17.88 21.25 -10.34
CA ASP A 44 -17.92 19.86 -9.89
C ASP A 44 -19.05 19.61 -8.88
N LEU A 45 -19.37 20.61 -8.08
CA LEU A 45 -20.50 20.59 -7.16
C LEU A 45 -21.84 20.94 -7.83
N GLY A 46 -21.86 21.37 -9.09
CA GLY A 46 -23.08 21.69 -9.84
C GLY A 46 -23.73 23.03 -9.47
N TYR A 47 -22.99 23.97 -8.89
CA TYR A 47 -23.45 25.35 -8.70
C TYR A 47 -23.22 26.21 -9.94
N ALA A 48 -22.14 25.96 -10.69
CA ALA A 48 -21.79 26.69 -11.89
C ALA A 48 -21.74 25.76 -13.12
N PRO A 49 -22.11 26.23 -14.32
CA PRO A 49 -21.90 25.50 -15.56
C PRO A 49 -20.43 25.60 -15.99
N ARG A 50 -19.97 24.59 -16.76
CA ARG A 50 -18.62 24.62 -17.35
C ARG A 50 -18.51 25.68 -18.45
N ASP A 51 -17.43 26.44 -18.43
CA ASP A 51 -17.07 27.38 -19.49
C ASP A 51 -15.74 26.98 -20.18
N SER A 52 -15.14 27.89 -20.97
CA SER A 52 -13.89 27.61 -21.69
C SER A 52 -12.65 27.53 -20.78
N ASN A 53 -12.66 28.18 -19.61
CA ASN A 53 -11.53 28.24 -18.70
C ASN A 53 -11.99 28.16 -17.24
N VAL A 54 -12.11 26.93 -16.74
CA VAL A 54 -12.63 26.65 -15.39
C VAL A 54 -11.73 27.10 -14.22
N TYR A 55 -10.59 27.77 -14.50
CA TYR A 55 -9.56 28.13 -13.51
C TYR A 55 -9.33 29.64 -13.37
N ASP A 56 -10.02 30.50 -14.13
CA ASP A 56 -9.89 31.96 -13.96
C ASP A 56 -10.82 32.54 -12.87
N ASN A 57 -11.77 31.73 -12.38
CA ASN A 57 -12.70 32.08 -11.30
C ASN A 57 -13.52 33.34 -11.59
N ILE A 58 -13.87 33.58 -12.85
CA ILE A 58 -14.71 34.73 -13.22
C ILE A 58 -16.19 34.37 -13.31
N TYR A 59 -16.54 33.08 -13.28
CA TYR A 59 -17.91 32.58 -13.33
C TYR A 59 -18.67 33.11 -14.55
N SER A 60 -18.02 33.08 -15.72
CA SER A 60 -18.49 33.80 -16.93
C SER A 60 -19.88 33.38 -17.42
N LYS A 61 -20.29 32.17 -17.05
CA LYS A 61 -21.58 31.56 -17.38
C LYS A 61 -22.60 31.58 -16.24
N GLY A 62 -22.28 32.23 -15.12
CA GLY A 62 -23.18 32.38 -13.98
C GLY A 62 -23.34 31.10 -13.16
N PHE A 63 -24.53 30.92 -12.56
CA PHE A 63 -24.85 29.82 -11.66
C PHE A 63 -26.12 29.09 -12.13
N LEU A 64 -26.26 27.82 -11.75
CA LEU A 64 -27.30 26.90 -12.21
C LEU A 64 -28.59 26.93 -11.38
N GLY A 65 -28.66 27.70 -10.29
CA GLY A 65 -29.83 27.73 -9.40
C GLY A 65 -29.88 26.60 -8.38
N LYS A 66 -28.82 25.79 -8.26
CA LYS A 66 -28.76 24.66 -7.32
C LYS A 66 -29.03 25.14 -5.89
N ASN A 67 -29.96 24.48 -5.21
CA ASN A 67 -30.40 24.83 -3.84
C ASN A 67 -30.80 26.31 -3.67
N GLY A 68 -31.31 26.96 -4.73
CA GLY A 68 -31.69 28.37 -4.70
C GLY A 68 -30.53 29.35 -4.91
N ILE A 69 -29.34 28.88 -5.27
CA ILE A 69 -28.18 29.73 -5.60
C ILE A 69 -28.12 29.96 -7.11
N GLY A 70 -28.66 31.10 -7.55
CA GLY A 70 -28.66 31.56 -8.95
C GLY A 70 -27.55 32.56 -9.27
N SER A 71 -26.74 32.98 -8.29
CA SER A 71 -25.63 33.91 -8.49
C SER A 71 -24.54 33.77 -7.42
N LEU A 72 -23.34 34.31 -7.72
CA LEU A 72 -22.25 34.41 -6.75
C LEU A 72 -22.66 35.22 -5.51
N ALA A 73 -23.42 36.30 -5.70
CA ALA A 73 -23.90 37.12 -4.58
C ALA A 73 -24.83 36.36 -3.63
N GLU A 74 -25.69 35.47 -4.16
CA GLU A 74 -26.53 34.60 -3.34
C GLU A 74 -25.71 33.54 -2.60
N PHE A 75 -24.68 32.98 -3.26
CA PHE A 75 -23.76 32.03 -2.64
C PHE A 75 -23.01 32.66 -1.45
N LEU A 76 -22.48 33.87 -1.64
CA LEU A 76 -21.75 34.61 -0.60
C LEU A 76 -22.62 35.03 0.59
N ARG A 77 -23.94 35.18 0.39
CA ARG A 77 -24.91 35.48 1.46
C ARG A 77 -25.47 34.26 2.16
N SER A 78 -25.07 33.05 1.75
CA SER A 78 -25.64 31.79 2.24
C SER A 78 -24.60 30.94 3.01
N PRO A 79 -24.24 31.28 4.26
CA PRO A 79 -23.25 30.51 5.03
C PRO A 79 -23.57 29.01 5.15
N ALA A 80 -24.83 28.67 5.42
CA ALA A 80 -25.27 27.28 5.52
C ALA A 80 -25.04 26.51 4.21
N GLU A 81 -25.18 27.18 3.07
CA GLU A 81 -24.98 26.56 1.76
C GLU A 81 -23.50 26.41 1.42
N GLN A 82 -22.65 27.34 1.85
CA GLN A 82 -21.20 27.19 1.73
C GLN A 82 -20.67 26.03 2.58
N ASP A 83 -21.17 25.86 3.81
CA ASP A 83 -20.82 24.74 4.66
C ASP A 83 -21.27 23.40 4.07
N LYS A 84 -22.47 23.35 3.49
CA LYS A 84 -22.98 22.18 2.77
C LYS A 84 -22.12 21.88 1.52
N ALA A 85 -21.77 22.91 0.75
CA ALA A 85 -20.88 22.80 -0.40
C ALA A 85 -19.50 22.26 0.01
N ALA A 86 -18.94 22.72 1.14
CA ALA A 86 -17.66 22.24 1.66
C ALA A 86 -17.71 20.76 2.05
N GLY A 87 -18.78 20.32 2.72
CA GLY A 87 -18.98 18.89 3.03
C GLY A 87 -19.04 18.01 1.78
N ALA A 88 -19.80 18.45 0.77
CA ALA A 88 -19.86 17.76 -0.51
C ALA A 88 -18.51 17.77 -1.23
N TRP A 89 -17.78 18.89 -1.18
CA TRP A 89 -16.47 19.04 -1.82
C TRP A 89 -15.43 18.12 -1.20
N PHE A 90 -15.31 18.10 0.14
CA PHE A 90 -14.33 17.25 0.81
C PHE A 90 -14.61 15.76 0.64
N THR A 91 -15.90 15.38 0.56
CA THR A 91 -16.29 14.01 0.19
C THR A 91 -15.86 13.67 -1.23
N LEU A 92 -16.05 14.59 -2.18
CA LEU A 92 -15.59 14.43 -3.56
C LEU A 92 -14.05 14.36 -3.64
N LEU A 93 -13.35 15.19 -2.87
CA LEU A 93 -11.88 15.15 -2.80
C LEU A 93 -11.38 13.83 -2.25
N TRP A 94 -11.98 13.30 -1.18
CA TRP A 94 -11.63 11.96 -0.69
C TRP A 94 -11.88 10.89 -1.75
N SER A 95 -12.98 11.00 -2.50
CA SER A 95 -13.29 10.08 -3.59
C SER A 95 -12.25 10.16 -4.72
N ARG A 96 -11.68 11.33 -4.99
CA ARG A 96 -10.55 11.52 -5.93
C ARG A 96 -9.25 10.94 -5.41
N VAL A 97 -8.94 11.16 -4.14
CA VAL A 97 -7.79 10.53 -3.47
C VAL A 97 -7.86 9.01 -3.64
N ARG A 98 -9.04 8.42 -3.41
CA ARG A 98 -9.28 6.99 -3.61
C ARG A 98 -9.20 6.52 -5.04
N TYR A 99 -9.70 7.32 -5.98
CA TYR A 99 -9.64 6.99 -7.40
C TYR A 99 -8.20 6.78 -7.88
N PHE A 100 -7.23 7.47 -7.26
CA PHE A 100 -5.80 7.33 -7.55
C PHE A 100 -5.07 6.39 -6.59
N ASP A 101 -5.79 5.57 -5.82
CA ASP A 101 -5.23 4.66 -4.82
C ASP A 101 -4.29 5.38 -3.84
N LEU A 102 -4.67 6.58 -3.38
CA LEU A 102 -3.88 7.37 -2.44
C LEU A 102 -4.33 7.16 -1.00
N GLU A 103 -5.49 6.57 -0.74
CA GLU A 103 -6.03 6.36 0.61
C GLU A 103 -5.11 5.54 1.51
N PHE A 104 -4.29 4.67 0.91
CA PHE A 104 -3.29 3.85 1.61
C PHE A 104 -2.19 4.68 2.26
N TYR A 105 -1.98 5.90 1.78
CA TYR A 105 -1.05 6.83 2.40
C TYR A 105 -1.63 7.47 3.68
N ALA A 106 -2.94 7.38 3.91
CA ALA A 106 -3.52 7.86 5.17
C ALA A 106 -3.06 6.97 6.34
N GLY A 107 -2.45 7.59 7.35
CA GLY A 107 -1.81 6.92 8.46
C GLY A 107 -0.29 6.78 8.29
N GLN A 108 0.24 7.02 7.09
CA GLN A 108 1.68 6.96 6.84
C GLN A 108 2.41 8.23 7.24
N THR A 109 3.73 8.13 7.34
CA THR A 109 4.63 9.27 7.46
C THR A 109 5.62 9.21 6.30
N LEU A 110 5.70 10.28 5.51
CA LEU A 110 6.64 10.43 4.40
C LEU A 110 7.47 11.69 4.59
N ASN A 111 8.79 11.58 4.53
CA ASN A 111 9.75 12.61 4.84
C ASN A 111 9.43 13.36 6.15
N GLY A 112 9.08 12.59 7.19
CA GLY A 112 8.66 13.12 8.50
C GLY A 112 7.31 13.86 8.50
N ILE A 113 6.54 13.80 7.41
CA ILE A 113 5.20 14.39 7.30
C ILE A 113 4.14 13.31 7.50
N ALA A 114 3.39 13.40 8.59
CA ALA A 114 2.22 12.55 8.81
C ALA A 114 1.13 12.88 7.79
N LEU A 115 0.62 11.85 7.12
CA LEU A 115 -0.48 11.93 6.18
C LEU A 115 -1.75 11.47 6.88
N THR A 116 -2.66 12.39 7.18
CA THR A 116 -4.01 12.04 7.65
C THR A 116 -5.03 12.35 6.57
N LYS A 117 -6.20 11.70 6.60
CA LYS A 117 -7.27 11.97 5.62
C LYS A 117 -7.58 13.46 5.49
N THR A 118 -7.75 14.15 6.63
CA THR A 118 -8.02 15.59 6.68
C THR A 118 -6.88 16.46 6.16
N GLY A 119 -5.62 16.11 6.47
CA GLY A 119 -4.45 16.78 5.90
C GLY A 119 -4.40 16.63 4.37
N MET A 120 -4.62 15.40 3.87
CA MET A 120 -4.61 15.10 2.44
C MET A 120 -5.75 15.80 1.68
N ILE A 121 -6.94 15.86 2.27
CA ILE A 121 -8.09 16.59 1.73
C ILE A 121 -7.79 18.09 1.67
N ALA A 122 -7.25 18.67 2.74
CA ALA A 122 -6.88 20.09 2.76
C ALA A 122 -5.80 20.40 1.71
N ALA A 123 -4.75 19.58 1.64
CA ALA A 123 -3.68 19.72 0.66
C ALA A 123 -4.21 19.64 -0.79
N THR A 124 -5.17 18.74 -1.03
CA THR A 124 -5.87 18.61 -2.30
C THR A 124 -6.80 19.79 -2.59
N HIS A 125 -7.44 20.36 -1.57
CA HIS A 125 -8.25 21.57 -1.71
C HIS A 125 -7.41 22.78 -2.12
N LEU A 126 -6.21 22.91 -1.56
CA LEU A 126 -5.28 24.00 -1.87
C LEU A 126 -4.70 23.90 -3.29
N LEU A 127 -4.14 22.75 -3.67
CA LEU A 127 -3.31 22.62 -4.88
C LEU A 127 -3.81 21.60 -5.90
N GLY A 128 -4.92 20.92 -5.61
CA GLY A 128 -5.45 19.83 -6.43
C GLY A 128 -4.78 18.48 -6.17
N THR A 129 -5.43 17.41 -6.62
CA THR A 129 -5.00 16.01 -6.34
C THR A 129 -3.66 15.67 -6.97
N GLN A 130 -3.33 16.25 -8.14
CA GLN A 130 -2.07 15.99 -8.82
C GLN A 130 -0.85 16.35 -7.95
N LYS A 131 -0.92 17.44 -7.17
CA LYS A 131 0.19 17.84 -6.30
C LYS A 131 0.38 16.91 -5.11
N LEU A 132 -0.71 16.32 -4.60
CA LEU A 132 -0.61 15.24 -3.62
C LEU A 132 0.01 13.98 -4.23
N ILE A 133 -0.36 13.62 -5.46
CA ILE A 133 0.25 12.49 -6.21
C ILE A 133 1.76 12.70 -6.35
N ASP A 134 2.19 13.89 -6.81
CA ASP A 134 3.60 14.23 -6.99
C ASP A 134 4.38 14.09 -5.66
N PHE A 135 3.78 14.55 -4.55
CA PHE A 135 4.36 14.44 -3.21
C PHE A 135 4.53 12.98 -2.76
N VAL A 136 3.47 12.17 -2.79
CA VAL A 136 3.58 10.80 -2.26
C VAL A 136 4.43 9.90 -3.15
N LYS A 137 4.37 10.06 -4.48
CA LYS A 137 5.19 9.28 -5.42
C LYS A 137 6.68 9.61 -5.37
N SER A 138 7.04 10.74 -4.77
CA SER A 138 8.43 11.12 -4.52
C SER A 138 8.90 10.79 -3.10
N GLY A 139 8.13 10.03 -2.33
CA GLY A 139 8.46 9.74 -0.93
C GLY A 139 8.42 10.99 -0.03
N GLY A 140 7.58 11.97 -0.36
CA GLY A 140 7.46 13.22 0.41
C GLY A 140 8.52 14.27 0.11
N VAL A 141 9.24 14.16 -1.01
CA VAL A 141 10.30 15.12 -1.40
C VAL A 141 9.76 16.26 -2.25
N VAL A 142 8.91 15.97 -3.24
CA VAL A 142 8.38 16.99 -4.17
C VAL A 142 7.22 17.73 -3.51
N THR A 143 7.44 19.01 -3.20
CA THR A 143 6.40 19.92 -2.69
C THR A 143 6.08 21.02 -3.72
N SER A 144 4.86 21.55 -3.65
CA SER A 144 4.39 22.66 -4.48
C SER A 144 3.77 23.73 -3.59
N SER A 145 3.65 24.96 -4.12
CA SER A 145 3.06 26.10 -3.42
C SER A 145 2.01 26.79 -4.27
N ASP A 146 1.07 27.48 -3.61
CA ASP A 146 0.12 28.37 -4.28
C ASP A 146 0.78 29.71 -4.65
N ALA A 147 0.00 30.63 -5.24
CA ALA A 147 0.48 31.96 -5.62
C ALA A 147 0.86 32.86 -4.41
N ASN A 148 0.49 32.46 -3.19
CA ASN A 148 0.82 33.16 -1.95
C ASN A 148 2.01 32.51 -1.22
N GLY A 149 2.60 31.44 -1.77
CA GLY A 149 3.71 30.71 -1.17
C GLY A 149 3.31 29.71 -0.09
N THR A 150 2.01 29.45 0.11
CA THR A 150 1.54 28.39 1.00
C THR A 150 1.82 27.04 0.36
N THR A 151 2.51 26.16 1.08
CA THR A 151 2.93 24.87 0.55
C THR A 151 1.90 23.77 0.79
N LEU A 152 1.97 22.71 -0.02
CA LEU A 152 1.23 21.46 0.21
C LEU A 152 1.47 20.94 1.65
N VAL A 153 2.72 20.98 2.10
CA VAL A 153 3.16 20.48 3.41
C VAL A 153 2.57 21.29 4.55
N ASP A 154 2.40 22.61 4.37
CA ASP A 154 1.74 23.46 5.37
C ASP A 154 0.33 22.95 5.65
N TYR A 155 -0.41 22.55 4.61
CA TYR A 155 -1.79 22.06 4.76
C TYR A 155 -1.82 20.63 5.30
N LEU A 156 -0.93 19.75 4.84
CA LEU A 156 -0.78 18.41 5.41
C LEU A 156 -0.57 18.48 6.93
N ARG A 157 0.30 19.39 7.41
CA ARG A 157 0.57 19.56 8.85
C ARG A 157 -0.54 20.30 9.58
N GLN A 158 -0.99 21.43 9.06
CA GLN A 158 -1.95 22.29 9.73
C GLN A 158 -3.29 21.60 9.93
N PHE A 159 -3.69 20.75 8.99
CA PHE A 159 -4.96 20.02 9.01
C PHE A 159 -4.82 18.54 9.35
N ALA A 160 -3.66 18.12 9.86
CA ALA A 160 -3.46 16.77 10.36
C ALA A 160 -4.32 16.47 11.58
N GLY A 161 -4.84 15.24 11.64
CA GLY A 161 -5.30 14.61 12.87
C GLY A 161 -6.74 14.91 13.31
N TYR A 162 -7.56 15.58 12.50
CA TYR A 162 -8.99 15.69 12.79
C TYR A 162 -9.74 14.41 12.41
N ASP A 163 -10.79 14.08 13.17
CA ASP A 163 -11.68 12.96 12.92
C ASP A 163 -12.41 13.13 11.57
N THR A 164 -12.71 12.02 10.91
CA THR A 164 -13.48 11.98 9.65
C THR A 164 -14.73 11.13 9.81
N PRO A 165 -15.81 11.41 9.06
CA PRO A 165 -17.02 10.58 9.10
C PRO A 165 -16.77 9.18 8.53
N ASP A 166 -17.54 8.19 8.99
CA ASP A 166 -17.49 6.80 8.51
C ASP A 166 -17.81 6.65 7.01
N SER A 167 -18.44 7.67 6.41
CA SER A 167 -18.67 7.72 4.97
C SER A 167 -17.37 7.83 4.16
N PHE A 168 -16.24 8.17 4.79
CA PHE A 168 -14.92 8.15 4.17
C PHE A 168 -14.36 6.73 4.21
N VAL A 169 -14.95 5.88 3.37
CA VAL A 169 -14.54 4.48 3.18
C VAL A 169 -13.15 4.43 2.57
N ASP A 170 -12.34 3.48 3.01
CA ASP A 170 -11.02 3.16 2.46
C ASP A 170 -11.06 1.75 1.85
N ASN A 171 -10.10 1.40 1.00
CA ASN A 171 -9.96 0.04 0.50
C ASN A 171 -8.59 -0.55 0.88
N LEU A 172 -8.31 -0.67 2.18
CA LEU A 172 -6.99 -1.01 2.73
C LEU A 172 -6.58 -2.49 2.57
N ASP A 173 -7.38 -3.31 1.89
CA ASP A 173 -7.14 -4.75 1.74
C ASP A 173 -6.31 -5.11 0.48
N LYS A 174 -5.91 -4.11 -0.32
CA LYS A 174 -5.12 -4.31 -1.53
C LYS A 174 -3.63 -4.43 -1.21
N ALA A 175 -2.90 -5.13 -2.08
CA ALA A 175 -1.44 -5.05 -2.14
C ALA A 175 -1.01 -3.63 -2.55
N ASN A 176 -0.28 -2.93 -1.66
CA ASN A 176 0.08 -1.54 -1.83
C ASN A 176 1.55 -1.36 -2.21
N ARG A 177 1.84 -0.22 -2.84
CA ARG A 177 3.19 0.16 -3.24
C ARG A 177 3.52 1.57 -2.75
N PHE A 178 4.47 1.65 -1.82
CA PHE A 178 4.97 2.89 -1.25
C PHE A 178 6.36 3.21 -1.78
N VAL A 179 6.61 4.47 -2.12
CA VAL A 179 7.95 4.93 -2.49
C VAL A 179 8.59 5.55 -1.26
N ALA A 180 9.73 5.03 -0.83
CA ALA A 180 10.49 5.59 0.27
C ALA A 180 11.29 6.83 -0.19
N GLY A 181 11.30 7.84 0.67
CA GLY A 181 12.04 9.08 0.46
C GLY A 181 13.25 9.19 1.38
N GLY A 182 13.65 10.43 1.64
CA GLY A 182 14.47 10.74 2.81
C GLY A 182 13.59 11.12 3.99
N GLY A 183 14.18 11.21 5.19
CA GLY A 183 13.47 11.51 6.43
C GLY A 183 12.97 10.25 7.15
N ASN A 184 12.60 10.37 8.43
CA ASN A 184 12.12 9.21 9.17
C ASN A 184 10.66 8.91 8.77
N ASP A 185 10.46 7.76 8.12
CA ASP A 185 9.16 7.37 7.57
C ASP A 185 8.48 6.26 8.38
N VAL A 186 7.18 6.13 8.17
CA VAL A 186 6.37 5.05 8.71
C VAL A 186 5.50 4.50 7.59
N PHE A 187 5.75 3.25 7.23
CA PHE A 187 4.99 2.46 6.24
C PHE A 187 4.23 1.34 6.97
N ASN A 188 2.93 1.23 6.70
CA ASN A 188 2.03 0.28 7.31
C ASN A 188 1.22 -0.36 6.20
N GLY A 189 1.67 -1.52 5.72
CA GLY A 189 1.06 -2.16 4.56
C GLY A 189 -0.37 -2.63 4.84
N GLY A 190 -0.63 -3.07 6.06
CA GLY A 190 -1.96 -3.52 6.46
C GLY A 190 -2.23 -4.94 5.95
N ALA A 191 -3.24 -5.09 5.11
CA ALA A 191 -3.60 -6.36 4.50
C ALA A 191 -3.22 -6.37 3.02
N GLY A 192 -2.81 -7.53 2.52
CA GLY A 192 -2.29 -7.66 1.15
C GLY A 192 -0.82 -8.07 1.17
N VAL A 193 -0.15 -7.96 0.01
CA VAL A 193 1.29 -8.13 -0.11
C VAL A 193 1.89 -6.77 -0.43
N ASP A 194 2.37 -6.09 0.60
CA ASP A 194 2.76 -4.69 0.50
C ASP A 194 4.23 -4.52 0.19
N THR A 195 4.52 -3.53 -0.67
CA THR A 195 5.87 -3.25 -1.15
C THR A 195 6.30 -1.84 -0.80
N VAL A 196 7.43 -1.71 -0.11
CA VAL A 196 8.16 -0.44 0.00
C VAL A 196 9.34 -0.43 -0.96
N VAL A 197 9.49 0.67 -1.70
CA VAL A 197 10.45 0.82 -2.79
C VAL A 197 11.56 1.76 -2.38
N TYR A 198 12.78 1.25 -2.37
CA TYR A 198 13.99 1.97 -2.11
C TYR A 198 14.81 2.10 -3.40
N ALA A 199 15.25 3.32 -3.72
CA ALA A 199 16.17 3.54 -4.85
C ALA A 199 17.62 3.07 -4.56
N LEU A 200 17.87 2.55 -3.37
CA LEU A 200 19.15 2.05 -2.89
C LEU A 200 19.37 0.59 -3.28
N LYS A 201 20.61 0.11 -3.12
CA LYS A 201 20.92 -1.32 -3.16
C LYS A 201 20.75 -1.95 -1.79
N ARG A 202 20.47 -3.25 -1.74
CA ARG A 202 20.30 -3.98 -0.46
C ARG A 202 21.53 -3.91 0.44
N ALA A 203 22.73 -3.86 -0.13
CA ALA A 203 23.98 -3.77 0.63
C ALA A 203 24.16 -2.42 1.36
N ASP A 204 23.45 -1.38 0.93
CA ASP A 204 23.57 -0.02 1.48
C ASP A 204 22.61 0.23 2.65
N VAL A 205 21.77 -0.75 3.01
CA VAL A 205 20.74 -0.62 4.04
C VAL A 205 20.99 -1.54 5.24
N SER A 206 20.74 -1.01 6.43
CA SER A 206 20.62 -1.79 7.66
C SER A 206 19.15 -2.07 7.94
N LEU A 207 18.84 -3.31 8.33
CA LEU A 207 17.49 -3.76 8.63
C LEU A 207 17.52 -4.52 9.96
N VAL A 208 16.74 -4.06 10.94
CA VAL A 208 16.71 -4.62 12.30
C VAL A 208 15.27 -4.74 12.78
N GLN A 209 14.91 -5.82 13.45
CA GLN A 209 13.60 -5.94 14.09
C GLN A 209 13.54 -5.15 15.40
N ASP A 210 12.49 -4.37 15.60
CA ASP A 210 12.24 -3.58 16.81
C ASP A 210 10.72 -3.49 17.07
N GLY A 211 10.27 -3.94 18.24
CA GLY A 211 8.87 -3.81 18.66
C GLY A 211 7.83 -4.46 17.71
N GLY A 212 8.19 -5.52 16.98
CA GLY A 212 7.30 -6.18 16.01
C GLY A 212 7.25 -5.51 14.63
N ALA A 213 8.06 -4.47 14.40
CA ALA A 213 8.28 -3.84 13.11
C ALA A 213 9.69 -4.11 12.60
N TRP A 214 9.90 -3.90 11.30
CA TRP A 214 11.24 -3.80 10.74
C TRP A 214 11.67 -2.33 10.70
N MET A 215 12.87 -2.07 11.19
CA MET A 215 13.50 -0.75 11.16
C MET A 215 14.56 -0.75 10.08
N LEU A 216 14.31 -0.01 9.01
CA LEU A 216 15.28 0.19 7.93
C LEU A 216 16.03 1.50 8.15
N SER A 217 17.34 1.49 7.95
CA SER A 217 18.12 2.73 7.93
C SER A 217 19.21 2.70 6.89
N ALA A 218 19.41 3.84 6.24
CA ALA A 218 20.48 4.05 5.27
C ALA A 218 20.85 5.53 5.19
N SER A 219 22.01 5.82 4.62
CA SER A 219 22.40 7.21 4.34
C SER A 219 21.42 7.83 3.34
N GLY A 220 20.81 8.96 3.71
CA GLY A 220 19.87 9.68 2.87
C GLY A 220 18.40 9.22 2.96
N THR A 221 18.11 8.04 3.53
CA THR A 221 16.72 7.64 3.83
C THR A 221 16.30 8.12 5.21
N GLY A 222 17.17 8.05 6.23
CA GLY A 222 16.74 8.22 7.62
C GLY A 222 16.45 6.87 8.27
N ARG A 223 15.61 6.85 9.31
CA ARG A 223 15.17 5.62 9.99
C ARG A 223 13.68 5.40 9.72
N ASP A 224 13.38 4.39 8.91
CA ASP A 224 12.02 4.04 8.51
C ASP A 224 11.49 2.89 9.37
N GLN A 225 10.22 2.98 9.74
CA GLN A 225 9.47 1.92 10.39
C GLN A 225 8.57 1.22 9.37
N LEU A 226 8.69 -0.10 9.27
CA LEU A 226 7.94 -0.95 8.35
C LEU A 226 7.06 -1.90 9.17
N ILE A 227 5.75 -1.75 9.04
CA ILE A 227 4.73 -2.49 9.78
C ILE A 227 3.89 -3.25 8.76
N ALA A 228 3.73 -4.57 8.93
CA ALA A 228 2.97 -5.41 7.99
C ALA A 228 3.35 -5.11 6.52
N VAL A 229 4.66 -5.21 6.22
CA VAL A 229 5.20 -5.03 4.87
C VAL A 229 5.88 -6.34 4.49
N GLU A 230 5.50 -6.91 3.36
CA GLU A 230 5.98 -8.21 2.91
C GLU A 230 7.16 -8.09 1.95
N ARG A 231 7.32 -6.95 1.25
CA ARG A 231 8.33 -6.79 0.19
C ARG A 231 9.10 -5.48 0.35
N LEU A 232 10.43 -5.57 0.29
CA LEU A 232 11.32 -4.41 0.12
C LEU A 232 12.00 -4.49 -1.23
N SER A 233 11.59 -3.62 -2.15
CA SER A 233 12.13 -3.54 -3.51
C SER A 233 13.30 -2.57 -3.54
N PHE A 234 14.47 -3.06 -3.94
CA PHE A 234 15.71 -2.30 -4.09
C PHE A 234 16.10 -2.19 -5.56
N ALA A 235 17.12 -1.39 -5.86
CA ALA A 235 17.65 -1.23 -7.21
C ALA A 235 18.29 -2.52 -7.78
N ASP A 236 18.67 -3.47 -6.92
CA ASP A 236 19.39 -4.70 -7.27
C ASP A 236 18.62 -6.00 -6.96
N GLY A 237 17.38 -5.91 -6.50
CA GLY A 237 16.53 -7.07 -6.22
C GLY A 237 15.45 -6.78 -5.18
N THR A 238 14.81 -7.82 -4.68
CA THR A 238 13.75 -7.71 -3.67
C THR A 238 14.03 -8.60 -2.47
N LEU A 239 13.79 -8.06 -1.28
CA LEU A 239 13.78 -8.82 -0.03
C LEU A 239 12.34 -9.08 0.37
N ALA A 240 11.94 -10.36 0.45
CA ALA A 240 10.67 -10.77 1.02
C ALA A 240 10.80 -10.98 2.54
N LEU A 241 9.86 -10.43 3.31
CA LEU A 241 9.83 -10.46 4.78
C LEU A 241 8.81 -11.45 5.35
N ASP A 242 7.89 -11.95 4.52
CA ASP A 242 6.88 -12.98 4.83
C ASP A 242 7.49 -14.39 4.85
N THR A 243 8.43 -14.62 5.75
CA THR A 243 9.12 -15.92 5.94
C THR A 243 8.18 -17.06 6.35
N ALA A 244 7.02 -16.71 6.92
CA ALA A 244 5.92 -17.63 7.20
C ALA A 244 4.87 -17.68 6.07
N GLY A 245 4.86 -16.69 5.18
CA GLY A 245 3.90 -16.55 4.07
C GLY A 245 4.40 -17.14 2.76
N ASN A 246 3.96 -16.55 1.65
CA ASN A 246 4.20 -17.05 0.30
C ASN A 246 5.69 -17.22 -0.02
N ALA A 247 6.53 -16.27 0.38
CA ALA A 247 7.97 -16.39 0.12
C ALA A 247 8.61 -17.55 0.89
N GLY A 248 8.23 -17.71 2.16
CA GLY A 248 8.63 -18.86 2.96
C GLY A 248 8.19 -20.19 2.35
N GLN A 249 6.94 -20.27 1.89
CA GLN A 249 6.39 -21.45 1.23
C GLN A 249 7.14 -21.82 -0.05
N ALA A 250 7.43 -20.83 -0.91
CA ALA A 250 8.22 -21.05 -2.12
C ALA A 250 9.63 -21.58 -1.79
N TYR A 251 10.30 -21.01 -0.78
CA TYR A 251 11.61 -21.48 -0.35
C TYR A 251 11.56 -22.92 0.19
N ARG A 252 10.58 -23.21 1.05
CA ARG A 252 10.39 -24.54 1.65
C ARG A 252 10.05 -25.60 0.60
N LEU A 253 9.40 -25.22 -0.49
CA LEU A 253 9.11 -26.11 -1.61
C LEU A 253 10.38 -26.59 -2.32
N TYR A 254 11.37 -25.72 -2.52
CA TYR A 254 12.71 -26.12 -3.01
C TYR A 254 13.42 -27.06 -2.04
N GLN A 255 13.38 -26.75 -0.74
CA GLN A 255 14.00 -27.61 0.28
C GLN A 255 13.37 -29.01 0.25
N ALA A 256 12.04 -29.09 0.24
CA ALA A 256 11.34 -30.38 0.24
C ALA A 256 11.53 -31.17 -1.07
N ALA A 257 11.48 -30.51 -2.22
CA ALA A 257 11.61 -31.17 -3.51
C ALA A 257 13.06 -31.56 -3.85
N PHE A 258 14.04 -30.73 -3.51
CA PHE A 258 15.38 -30.85 -4.07
C PHE A 258 16.52 -30.84 -3.05
N ASP A 259 16.22 -30.67 -1.75
CA ASP A 259 17.22 -30.58 -0.67
C ASP A 259 18.32 -29.55 -0.97
N ARG A 260 17.92 -28.36 -1.43
CA ARG A 260 18.84 -27.29 -1.75
C ARG A 260 18.22 -25.91 -1.51
N LYS A 261 19.10 -24.93 -1.36
CA LYS A 261 18.72 -23.51 -1.43
C LYS A 261 18.18 -23.19 -2.84
N PRO A 262 17.08 -22.43 -2.95
CA PRO A 262 16.59 -21.94 -4.23
C PRO A 262 17.62 -21.08 -4.96
N ASP A 263 17.56 -21.07 -6.28
CA ASP A 263 18.17 -19.99 -7.06
C ASP A 263 17.25 -18.76 -7.04
N MET A 264 17.84 -17.56 -7.12
CA MET A 264 17.10 -16.30 -6.91
C MET A 264 16.01 -16.07 -7.97
N ILE A 265 16.26 -16.44 -9.23
CA ILE A 265 15.33 -16.21 -10.36
C ILE A 265 14.13 -17.15 -10.25
N GLY A 266 14.39 -18.45 -10.06
CA GLY A 266 13.34 -19.45 -9.89
C GLY A 266 12.50 -19.16 -8.65
N LEU A 267 13.14 -18.77 -7.54
CA LEU A 267 12.43 -18.37 -6.34
C LEU A 267 11.51 -17.17 -6.60
N GLY A 268 12.01 -16.12 -7.24
CA GLY A 268 11.20 -14.95 -7.60
C GLY A 268 9.97 -15.30 -8.44
N TYR A 269 10.12 -16.21 -9.41
CA TYR A 269 9.01 -16.72 -10.21
C TYR A 269 7.90 -17.38 -9.36
N TRP A 270 8.28 -18.25 -8.43
CA TRP A 270 7.30 -18.93 -7.57
C TRP A 270 6.65 -17.99 -6.57
N ILE A 271 7.42 -17.07 -5.98
CA ILE A 271 6.89 -16.01 -5.11
C ILE A 271 5.83 -15.20 -5.86
N GLN A 272 6.13 -14.76 -7.08
CA GLN A 272 5.21 -13.99 -7.90
C GLN A 272 3.91 -14.74 -8.19
N LEU A 273 3.97 -16.05 -8.45
CA LEU A 273 2.78 -16.86 -8.68
C LEU A 273 1.92 -16.99 -7.42
N LEU A 274 2.54 -17.23 -6.26
CA LEU A 274 1.83 -17.34 -4.98
C LEU A 274 1.21 -16.00 -4.58
N ASP A 275 1.94 -14.90 -4.72
CA ASP A 275 1.43 -13.54 -4.50
C ASP A 275 0.29 -13.18 -5.46
N GLY A 276 0.32 -13.74 -6.68
CA GLY A 276 -0.75 -13.66 -7.66
C GLY A 276 -1.97 -14.57 -7.39
N GLY A 277 -2.00 -15.26 -6.25
CA GLY A 277 -3.12 -16.09 -5.80
C GLY A 277 -3.06 -17.56 -6.22
N LYS A 278 -1.93 -18.04 -6.77
CA LYS A 278 -1.72 -19.48 -6.93
C LYS A 278 -1.56 -20.14 -5.56
N THR A 279 -2.05 -21.36 -5.44
CA THR A 279 -1.86 -22.13 -4.21
C THR A 279 -0.48 -22.77 -4.18
N LEU A 280 0.00 -23.13 -2.99
CA LEU A 280 1.23 -23.92 -2.84
C LEU A 280 1.17 -25.25 -3.63
N LYS A 281 -0.03 -25.83 -3.78
CA LYS A 281 -0.24 -27.05 -4.58
C LYS A 281 -0.08 -26.81 -6.08
N ASP A 282 -0.46 -25.64 -6.58
CA ASP A 282 -0.21 -25.24 -7.96
C ASP A 282 1.29 -25.07 -8.20
N ALA A 283 2.00 -24.42 -7.27
CA ALA A 283 3.45 -24.30 -7.33
C ALA A 283 4.12 -25.69 -7.30
N ALA A 284 3.74 -26.57 -6.37
CA ALA A 284 4.23 -27.95 -6.30
C ALA A 284 3.97 -28.73 -7.59
N THR A 285 2.81 -28.55 -8.23
CA THR A 285 2.51 -29.15 -9.54
C THR A 285 3.51 -28.70 -10.61
N GLY A 286 3.85 -27.41 -10.61
CA GLY A 286 4.86 -26.87 -11.51
C GLY A 286 6.28 -27.38 -11.23
N PHE A 287 6.65 -27.59 -9.96
CA PHE A 287 7.91 -28.27 -9.60
C PHE A 287 7.95 -29.68 -10.17
N LEU A 288 6.89 -30.48 -10.00
CA LEU A 288 6.79 -31.84 -10.52
C LEU A 288 6.91 -31.91 -12.05
N ALA A 289 6.47 -30.87 -12.75
CA ALA A 289 6.57 -30.75 -14.20
C ALA A 289 7.93 -30.20 -14.69
N SER A 290 8.81 -29.78 -13.78
CA SER A 290 10.09 -29.17 -14.14
C SER A 290 11.11 -30.19 -14.65
N ALA A 291 12.05 -29.73 -15.49
CA ALA A 291 13.19 -30.53 -15.92
C ALA A 291 14.07 -30.98 -14.74
N GLU A 292 14.18 -30.13 -13.70
CA GLU A 292 14.92 -30.45 -12.49
C GLU A 292 14.30 -31.64 -11.76
N PHE A 293 12.97 -31.66 -11.60
CA PHE A 293 12.29 -32.79 -10.97
C PHE A 293 12.50 -34.09 -11.73
N MET A 294 12.38 -34.07 -13.07
CA MET A 294 12.68 -35.24 -13.89
C MET A 294 14.14 -35.69 -13.76
N SER A 295 15.08 -34.77 -13.57
CA SER A 295 16.49 -35.09 -13.33
C SER A 295 16.73 -35.71 -11.95
N VAL A 296 16.02 -35.27 -10.91
CA VAL A 296 16.23 -35.72 -9.52
C VAL A 296 15.47 -37.02 -9.22
N TYR A 297 14.25 -37.15 -9.75
CA TYR A 297 13.34 -38.26 -9.45
C TYR A 297 13.19 -39.27 -10.59
N GLY A 298 13.60 -38.91 -11.81
CA GLY A 298 13.34 -39.69 -13.02
C GLY A 298 11.97 -39.40 -13.64
N SER A 299 11.75 -39.90 -14.86
CA SER A 299 10.52 -39.65 -15.64
C SER A 299 9.29 -40.42 -15.15
N SER A 300 9.47 -41.43 -14.28
CA SER A 300 8.37 -42.24 -13.74
C SER A 300 8.69 -42.73 -12.33
N VAL A 301 8.78 -41.80 -11.38
CA VAL A 301 9.06 -42.12 -9.97
C VAL A 301 7.89 -42.86 -9.31
N SER A 302 8.18 -44.00 -8.68
CA SER A 302 7.19 -44.76 -7.91
C SER A 302 6.67 -43.95 -6.71
N ASN A 303 5.55 -44.35 -6.11
CA ASN A 303 5.06 -43.70 -4.87
C ASN A 303 6.03 -43.91 -3.71
N THR A 304 6.59 -45.12 -3.59
CA THR A 304 7.54 -45.47 -2.53
C THR A 304 8.81 -44.64 -2.63
N ASP A 305 9.44 -44.58 -3.80
CA ASP A 305 10.69 -43.86 -4.00
C ASP A 305 10.51 -42.35 -3.84
N TYR A 306 9.36 -41.84 -4.30
CA TYR A 306 8.99 -40.44 -4.16
C TYR A 306 8.90 -40.03 -2.68
N VAL A 307 8.12 -40.76 -1.88
CA VAL A 307 7.95 -40.46 -0.44
C VAL A 307 9.28 -40.66 0.30
N ALA A 308 10.04 -41.72 0.00
CA ALA A 308 11.34 -41.96 0.63
C ALA A 308 12.31 -40.80 0.38
N LYS A 309 12.31 -40.24 -0.83
CA LYS A 309 13.14 -39.09 -1.19
C LYS A 309 12.69 -37.82 -0.46
N LEU A 310 11.39 -37.56 -0.31
CA LEU A 310 10.90 -36.41 0.47
C LEU A 310 11.31 -36.48 1.94
N TYR A 311 11.23 -37.66 2.57
CA TYR A 311 11.78 -37.87 3.92
C TYR A 311 13.27 -37.56 4.00
N GLN A 312 14.04 -37.99 3.00
CA GLN A 312 15.47 -37.70 2.97
C GLN A 312 15.74 -36.20 2.78
N ASN A 313 15.00 -35.52 1.92
CA ASN A 313 15.21 -34.09 1.65
C ASN A 313 14.81 -33.20 2.83
N VAL A 314 13.71 -33.54 3.51
CA VAL A 314 13.16 -32.71 4.60
C VAL A 314 13.72 -33.09 5.96
N LEU A 315 13.81 -34.38 6.28
CA LEU A 315 14.20 -34.87 7.61
C LEU A 315 15.63 -35.39 7.67
N HIS A 316 16.33 -35.48 6.53
CA HIS A 316 17.69 -36.02 6.40
C HIS A 316 17.85 -37.42 7.01
N ARG A 317 16.76 -38.21 6.99
CA ARG A 317 16.72 -39.59 7.48
C ARG A 317 15.73 -40.41 6.67
N ALA A 318 15.85 -41.73 6.79
CA ALA A 318 14.83 -42.63 6.29
C ALA A 318 13.49 -42.38 7.00
N GLY A 319 12.41 -42.42 6.22
CA GLY A 319 11.06 -42.37 6.77
C GLY A 319 10.75 -43.59 7.61
N GLU A 320 10.12 -43.38 8.76
CA GLU A 320 9.64 -44.48 9.59
C GLU A 320 8.56 -45.30 8.87
N ALA A 321 8.49 -46.61 9.15
CA ALA A 321 7.62 -47.53 8.42
C ALA A 321 6.15 -47.11 8.41
N ALA A 322 5.63 -46.60 9.54
CA ALA A 322 4.25 -46.13 9.65
C ALA A 322 3.99 -44.88 8.81
N GLY A 323 4.90 -43.90 8.84
CA GLY A 323 4.78 -42.66 8.08
C GLY A 323 4.91 -42.89 6.57
N MET A 324 5.87 -43.72 6.15
CA MET A 324 5.99 -44.20 4.77
C MET A 324 4.70 -44.88 4.29
N ALA A 325 4.16 -45.82 5.09
CA ALA A 325 2.92 -46.52 4.75
C ALA A 325 1.72 -45.56 4.64
N TYR A 326 1.62 -44.57 5.54
CA TYR A 326 0.59 -43.55 5.50
C TYR A 326 0.62 -42.78 4.18
N TRP A 327 1.75 -42.15 3.83
CA TRP A 327 1.85 -41.32 2.62
C TRP A 327 1.69 -42.14 1.33
N ILE A 328 2.23 -43.36 1.28
CA ILE A 328 2.03 -44.27 0.14
C ILE A 328 0.54 -44.62 0.01
N GLY A 329 -0.14 -44.91 1.12
CA GLY A 329 -1.58 -45.16 1.16
C GLY A 329 -2.40 -43.96 0.66
N GLN A 330 -2.04 -42.74 1.07
CA GLN A 330 -2.68 -41.51 0.60
C GLN A 330 -2.55 -41.34 -0.93
N LEU A 331 -1.36 -41.60 -1.48
CA LEU A 331 -1.12 -41.56 -2.93
C LEU A 331 -1.91 -42.66 -3.66
N GLN A 332 -2.01 -43.86 -3.10
CA GLN A 332 -2.82 -44.95 -3.66
C GLN A 332 -4.32 -44.65 -3.62
N ALA A 333 -4.78 -43.91 -2.60
CA ALA A 333 -6.16 -43.46 -2.46
C ALA A 333 -6.51 -42.23 -3.34
N GLY A 334 -5.58 -41.74 -4.16
CA GLY A 334 -5.82 -40.67 -5.13
C GLY A 334 -5.33 -39.28 -4.73
N THR A 335 -4.64 -39.12 -3.59
CA THR A 335 -3.95 -37.87 -3.28
C THR A 335 -2.86 -37.62 -4.32
N THR A 336 -2.72 -36.38 -4.80
CA THR A 336 -1.70 -36.05 -5.80
C THR A 336 -0.32 -35.97 -5.17
N LYS A 337 0.73 -36.33 -5.92
CA LYS A 337 2.12 -36.11 -5.49
C LYS A 337 2.39 -34.64 -5.16
N ALA A 338 1.82 -33.70 -5.91
CA ALA A 338 1.91 -32.27 -5.61
C ALA A 338 1.33 -31.89 -4.25
N SER A 339 0.22 -32.52 -3.83
CA SER A 339 -0.34 -32.30 -2.49
C SER A 339 0.60 -32.83 -1.42
N VAL A 340 1.15 -34.04 -1.61
CA VAL A 340 2.12 -34.62 -0.66
C VAL A 340 3.37 -33.76 -0.57
N LEU A 341 3.91 -33.24 -1.68
CA LEU A 341 5.05 -32.31 -1.64
C LEU A 341 4.73 -31.03 -0.87
N ALA A 342 3.55 -30.43 -1.10
CA ALA A 342 3.14 -29.25 -0.36
C ALA A 342 3.02 -29.54 1.16
N ASP A 343 2.50 -30.71 1.53
CA ASP A 343 2.38 -31.12 2.93
C ASP A 343 3.76 -31.36 3.58
N PHE A 344 4.72 -31.95 2.86
CA PHE A 344 6.11 -32.07 3.32
C PHE A 344 6.81 -30.71 3.42
N ALA A 345 6.57 -29.81 2.45
CA ALA A 345 7.15 -28.46 2.44
C ALA A 345 6.72 -27.66 3.68
N GLU A 346 5.46 -27.80 4.11
CA GLU A 346 4.91 -27.10 5.28
C GLU A 346 4.94 -27.93 6.57
N SER A 347 5.63 -29.07 6.57
CA SER A 347 5.84 -29.85 7.80
C SER A 347 6.58 -29.03 8.85
N VAL A 348 6.28 -29.29 10.13
CA VAL A 348 6.92 -28.60 11.27
C VAL A 348 8.44 -28.76 11.20
N GLU A 349 8.91 -29.94 10.78
CA GLU A 349 10.32 -30.24 10.56
C GLU A 349 10.95 -29.35 9.48
N ASN A 350 10.32 -29.23 8.30
CA ASN A 350 10.88 -28.42 7.22
C ASN A 350 10.88 -26.92 7.57
N VAL A 351 9.81 -26.45 8.20
CA VAL A 351 9.72 -25.06 8.70
C VAL A 351 10.84 -24.79 9.69
N ALA A 352 11.09 -25.70 10.63
CA ALA A 352 12.19 -25.57 11.58
C ALA A 352 13.56 -25.57 10.89
N ASN A 353 13.78 -26.48 9.93
CA ASN A 353 15.06 -26.61 9.22
C ASN A 353 15.40 -25.39 8.38
N VAL A 354 14.41 -24.75 7.76
CA VAL A 354 14.62 -23.57 6.91
C VAL A 354 14.65 -22.27 7.71
N SER A 355 14.06 -22.22 8.91
CA SER A 355 13.86 -20.98 9.68
C SER A 355 15.12 -20.12 9.84
N ALA A 356 16.27 -20.74 10.12
CA ALA A 356 17.54 -20.04 10.32
C ALA A 356 18.08 -19.40 9.02
N ASP A 357 17.83 -20.01 7.86
CA ASP A 357 18.28 -19.53 6.56
C ASP A 357 17.49 -18.31 6.07
N ILE A 358 16.23 -18.17 6.49
CA ILE A 358 15.31 -17.14 5.99
C ILE A 358 14.96 -16.07 7.04
N LYS A 359 15.46 -16.17 8.28
CA LYS A 359 15.09 -15.28 9.41
C LYS A 359 15.27 -13.78 9.12
N ASP A 360 16.24 -13.43 8.27
CA ASP A 360 16.58 -12.05 7.92
C ASP A 360 15.89 -11.59 6.61
N GLY A 361 14.92 -12.37 6.14
CA GLY A 361 14.24 -12.21 4.86
C GLY A 361 14.82 -13.08 3.75
N ILE A 362 14.09 -13.14 2.64
CA ILE A 362 14.37 -14.00 1.49
C ILE A 362 14.70 -13.10 0.29
N TRP A 363 15.94 -13.17 -0.18
CA TRP A 363 16.40 -12.37 -1.33
C TRP A 363 16.11 -13.06 -2.66
N TYR A 364 15.55 -12.32 -3.61
CA TYR A 364 15.30 -12.78 -4.99
C TYR A 364 15.43 -11.62 -6.00
N VAL A 365 15.52 -11.94 -7.29
CA VAL A 365 15.68 -10.96 -8.40
C VAL A 365 14.70 -11.19 -9.52
#